data_AF-A0A0B3ABC4-F1
#
_entry.id   AF-A0A0B3ABC4-F1
#
_cell.length_a   1.000
_cell.length_b   1.000
_cell.length_c   1.000
_cell.angle_alpha   90.00
_cell.angle_beta   90.00
_cell.angle_gamma   90.00
#
_symmetry.space_group_name_H-M   'P 1'
#
loop_
_entity.id
_entity.type
_entity.pdbx_description
1 polymer ?
#
loop_
_entity_poly.entity_id
_entity_poly.type
_entity_poly.pdbx_seq_one_letter_code
_entity_poly.pdbx_strand_id
1 'polypeptide(L)'
;MRIEIRKNGAAVIITFDTLPQKFDSDYERNKFFRELHGWNQVVPRGEKRYEYRRPGILDEVPHIKVADSAFIVALEHMKRMEQFFDEWHEKVHCEMMKIMMDPEQMRKLLVREQERDDGRQ
;
A
#
# COMPACT_ATOMS: atom_id res chain seq x y z
N MET A 1 -7.14 -20.51 -26.85
CA MET A 1 -6.32 -19.73 -25.90
C MET A 1 -5.99 -20.64 -24.73
N ARG A 2 -4.74 -21.08 -24.57
CA ARG A 2 -4.30 -21.94 -23.45
C ARG A 2 -3.63 -21.03 -22.42
N ILE A 3 -4.21 -20.94 -21.24
CA ILE A 3 -3.61 -20.23 -20.11
C ILE A 3 -2.76 -21.25 -19.36
N GLU A 4 -1.44 -21.17 -19.51
CA GLU A 4 -0.51 -21.96 -18.70
C GLU A 4 -0.33 -21.29 -17.34
N ILE A 5 -0.86 -21.92 -16.29
CA ILE A 5 -0.82 -21.40 -14.92
C ILE A 5 0.44 -21.95 -14.24
N ARG A 6 1.49 -21.12 -14.12
CA ARG A 6 2.64 -21.40 -13.25
C ARG A 6 2.36 -20.91 -11.83
N LYS A 7 2.87 -21.62 -10.82
CA LYS A 7 2.63 -21.38 -9.37
C LYS A 7 3.01 -19.98 -8.84
N ASN A 8 3.68 -19.12 -9.60
CA ASN A 8 4.18 -17.80 -9.16
C ASN A 8 3.30 -16.60 -9.58
N GLY A 9 2.02 -16.82 -9.89
CA GLY A 9 1.11 -15.78 -10.39
C GLY A 9 0.08 -15.27 -9.36
N ALA A 10 0.17 -15.65 -8.09
CA ALA A 10 -0.84 -15.27 -7.09
C ALA A 10 -0.56 -13.89 -6.47
N ALA A 11 -1.56 -13.01 -6.55
CA ALA A 11 -1.58 -11.70 -5.92
C ALA A 11 -2.88 -11.53 -5.12
N VAL A 12 -2.99 -10.40 -4.43
CA VAL A 12 -4.20 -10.01 -3.72
C VAL A 12 -4.62 -8.63 -4.21
N ILE A 13 -5.84 -8.51 -4.71
CA ILE A 13 -6.48 -7.21 -4.87
C ILE A 13 -7.12 -6.83 -3.55
N ILE A 14 -6.83 -5.62 -3.12
CA ILE A 14 -7.32 -5.03 -1.88
C ILE A 14 -8.16 -3.83 -2.27
N THR A 15 -9.41 -3.81 -1.81
CA THR A 15 -10.32 -2.68 -1.96
C THR A 15 -10.78 -2.23 -0.60
N PHE A 16 -10.91 -0.93 -0.37
CA PHE A 16 -11.37 -0.41 0.91
C PHE A 16 -12.39 0.71 0.74
N ASP A 17 -13.17 0.96 1.78
CA ASP A 17 -14.01 2.14 1.90
C ASP A 17 -13.96 2.65 3.34
N THR A 18 -13.86 3.97 3.50
CA THR A 18 -13.87 4.59 4.83
C THR A 18 -15.31 4.81 5.26
N LEU A 19 -15.62 4.58 6.53
CA LEU A 19 -16.92 4.90 7.13
C LEU A 19 -16.80 6.25 7.84
N PRO A 20 -17.08 7.41 7.20
CA PRO A 20 -16.69 8.72 7.74
C PRO A 20 -17.31 9.02 9.10
N GLN A 21 -18.50 8.49 9.37
CA GLN A 21 -19.23 8.59 10.62
C GLN A 21 -18.58 7.85 11.81
N LYS A 22 -17.58 6.99 11.55
CA LYS A 22 -16.85 6.23 12.57
C LYS A 22 -15.52 6.87 12.97
N PHE A 23 -15.08 7.89 12.24
CA PHE A 23 -13.90 8.66 12.59
C PHE A 23 -14.26 9.76 13.59
N ASP A 24 -13.40 9.96 14.58
CA ASP A 24 -13.56 11.01 15.60
C ASP A 24 -13.39 12.41 14.99
N SER A 25 -12.61 12.51 13.90
CA SER A 25 -12.34 13.77 13.21
C SER A 25 -11.78 13.57 11.81
N ASP A 26 -11.79 14.64 11.01
CA ASP A 26 -11.06 14.71 9.73
C ASP A 26 -9.56 14.47 9.92
N TYR A 27 -9.00 14.86 11.07
CA TYR A 27 -7.60 14.61 11.38
C TYR A 27 -7.31 13.12 11.50
N GLU A 28 -8.18 12.36 12.18
CA GLU A 28 -8.05 10.93 12.31
C GLU A 28 -8.21 10.22 10.96
N ARG A 29 -9.21 10.62 10.16
CA ARG A 29 -9.38 10.11 8.80
C ARG A 29 -8.14 10.37 7.94
N ASN A 30 -7.56 11.56 8.04
CA ASN A 30 -6.32 11.88 7.36
C ASN A 30 -5.13 11.07 7.90
N LYS A 31 -5.12 10.70 9.18
CA LYS A 31 -4.10 9.82 9.76
C LYS A 31 -4.11 8.46 9.07
N PHE A 32 -5.28 7.85 8.84
CA PHE A 32 -5.40 6.60 8.07
C PHE A 32 -4.74 6.73 6.68
N PHE A 33 -5.09 7.77 5.91
CA PHE A 33 -4.51 7.95 4.57
C PHE A 33 -3.00 8.23 4.60
N ARG A 34 -2.50 8.95 5.62
CA ARG A 34 -1.07 9.20 5.80
C ARG A 34 -0.31 7.92 6.15
N GLU A 35 -0.88 7.05 6.95
CA GLU A 35 -0.27 5.74 7.27
C GLU A 35 -0.35 4.79 6.08
N LEU A 36 -1.40 4.88 5.25
CA LEU A 36 -1.52 4.08 4.02
C LEU A 36 -0.52 4.54 2.93
N HIS A 37 -0.54 5.83 2.59
CA HIS A 37 0.17 6.38 1.41
C HIS A 37 1.46 7.14 1.74
N GLY A 38 1.76 7.38 3.01
CA GLY A 38 2.81 8.30 3.41
C GLY A 38 2.41 9.76 3.23
N TRP A 39 3.26 10.67 3.70
CA TRP A 39 3.04 12.11 3.57
C TRP A 39 4.34 12.89 3.69
N ASN A 40 4.34 14.13 3.17
CA ASN A 40 5.48 15.02 3.29
C ASN A 40 5.24 15.98 4.45
N GLN A 41 6.13 15.93 5.44
CA GLN A 41 6.15 16.83 6.58
C GLN A 41 7.00 18.06 6.24
N VAL A 42 6.37 19.24 6.22
CA VAL A 42 7.08 20.52 6.05
C VAL A 42 7.41 21.12 7.41
N VAL A 43 8.69 21.37 7.66
CA VAL A 43 9.22 21.99 8.87
C VAL A 43 9.79 23.37 8.51
N PRO A 44 9.12 24.47 8.88
CA PRO A 44 9.67 25.81 8.70
C PRO A 44 10.79 26.06 9.74
N ARG A 45 11.89 26.67 9.31
CA ARG A 45 13.00 27.10 10.19
C ARG A 45 13.51 28.46 9.71
N GLY A 46 13.00 29.52 10.33
CA GLY A 46 13.21 30.90 9.86
C GLY A 46 12.58 31.09 8.48
N GLU A 47 13.35 31.60 7.53
CA GLU A 47 12.93 31.79 6.13
C GLU A 47 13.00 30.50 5.29
N LYS A 48 13.59 29.43 5.82
CA LYS A 48 13.77 28.16 5.10
C LYS A 48 12.64 27.17 5.40
N ARG A 49 12.30 26.34 4.41
CA ARG A 49 11.36 25.22 4.54
C ARG A 49 12.08 23.92 4.24
N TYR A 50 12.00 22.98 5.18
CA TYR A 50 12.54 21.63 5.04
C TYR A 50 11.39 20.65 4.84
N GLU A 51 11.50 19.75 3.87
CA GLU A 51 10.48 18.76 3.58
C GLU A 51 11.02 17.35 3.85
N TYR A 52 10.31 16.58 4.66
CA TYR A 52 10.66 15.22 5.05
C TYR A 52 9.56 14.25 4.66
N ARG A 53 9.89 13.22 3.86
CA ARG A 53 8.96 12.13 3.56
C ARG A 53 8.79 11.25 4.79
N ARG A 54 7.55 11.10 5.26
CA ARG A 54 7.13 10.10 6.23
C ARG A 54 6.51 8.93 5.45
N PRO A 55 7.12 7.73 5.47
CA PRO A 55 6.64 6.62 4.67
C PRO A 55 5.30 6.09 5.18
N GLY A 56 4.44 5.67 4.28
CA GLY A 56 3.28 4.84 4.58
C GLY A 56 3.53 3.38 4.22
N ILE A 57 2.60 2.49 4.56
CA ILE A 57 2.75 1.06 4.27
C ILE A 57 2.94 0.79 2.77
N LEU A 58 2.29 1.56 1.88
CA LEU A 58 2.44 1.42 0.42
C LEU A 58 3.75 1.98 -0.14
N ASP A 59 4.50 2.77 0.64
CA ASP A 59 5.88 3.12 0.26
C ASP A 59 6.82 1.93 0.45
N GLU A 60 6.50 1.03 1.38
CA GLU A 60 7.30 -0.14 1.70
C GLU A 60 6.83 -1.41 1.00
N VAL A 61 5.52 -1.53 0.75
CA VAL A 61 4.91 -2.65 0.05
C VAL A 61 4.82 -2.34 -1.45
N PRO A 62 5.53 -3.08 -2.31
CA PRO A 62 5.33 -3.02 -3.75
C PRO A 62 3.86 -3.28 -4.09
N HIS A 63 3.27 -2.36 -4.85
CA HIS A 63 1.87 -2.44 -5.20
C HIS A 63 1.62 -1.87 -6.60
N ILE A 64 0.52 -2.30 -7.20
CA ILE A 64 -0.05 -1.70 -8.40
C ILE A 64 -1.31 -0.96 -7.98
N LYS A 65 -1.33 0.37 -8.16
CA LYS A 65 -2.54 1.17 -7.95
C LYS A 65 -3.56 0.84 -9.03
N VAL A 66 -4.77 0.47 -8.63
CA VAL A 66 -5.91 0.20 -9.52
C VAL A 66 -6.89 1.38 -9.49
N ALA A 67 -7.18 1.90 -8.30
CA ALA A 67 -7.99 3.10 -8.06
C ALA A 67 -7.48 3.81 -6.79
N ASP A 68 -8.13 4.90 -6.37
CA ASP A 68 -7.79 5.57 -5.11
C ASP A 68 -8.03 4.69 -3.89
N SER A 69 -9.05 3.82 -3.96
CA SER A 69 -9.41 2.89 -2.91
C SER A 69 -9.16 1.42 -3.26
N ALA A 70 -8.33 1.17 -4.28
CA ALA A 70 -8.02 -0.19 -4.74
C ALA A 70 -6.56 -0.33 -5.20
N PHE A 71 -5.91 -1.38 -4.74
CA PHE A 71 -4.54 -1.70 -5.14
C PHE A 71 -4.28 -3.21 -5.09
N ILE A 72 -3.26 -3.64 -5.82
CA ILE A 72 -2.85 -5.04 -5.90
C ILE A 72 -1.47 -5.19 -5.27
N VAL A 73 -1.30 -6.22 -4.44
CA VAL A 73 -0.02 -6.58 -3.81
C VAL A 73 0.33 -8.04 -4.07
N ALA A 74 1.60 -8.38 -3.98
CA ALA A 74 2.03 -9.78 -3.97
C ALA A 74 1.43 -10.50 -2.75
N LEU A 75 1.08 -11.78 -2.91
CA LEU A 75 0.45 -12.58 -1.86
C LEU A 75 1.29 -12.63 -0.56
N GLU A 76 2.61 -12.55 -0.67
CA GLU A 76 3.53 -12.52 0.47
C GLU A 76 3.32 -11.32 1.41
N HIS A 77 2.80 -10.20 0.90
CA HIS A 77 2.51 -9.01 1.70
C HIS A 77 1.11 -9.03 2.32
N MET A 78 0.28 -10.03 2.02
CA MET A 78 -1.10 -10.14 2.50
C MET A 78 -1.19 -9.99 4.03
N LYS A 79 -0.37 -10.72 4.78
CA LYS A 79 -0.38 -10.67 6.25
C LYS A 79 -0.09 -9.27 6.80
N ARG A 80 0.81 -8.54 6.16
CA ARG A 80 1.17 -7.17 6.57
C ARG A 80 0.03 -6.20 6.29
N MET A 81 -0.67 -6.38 5.17
CA MET A 81 -1.86 -5.60 4.84
C MET A 81 -3.03 -5.92 5.76
N GLU A 82 -3.25 -7.19 6.10
CA GLU A 82 -4.28 -7.61 7.07
C GLU A 82 -4.06 -6.93 8.41
N GLN A 83 -2.82 -6.93 8.93
CA GLN A 83 -2.48 -6.25 10.18
C GLN A 83 -2.79 -4.75 10.14
N PHE A 84 -2.43 -4.08 9.04
CA PHE A 84 -2.73 -2.66 8.86
C PHE A 84 -4.24 -2.39 8.87
N PHE A 85 -5.03 -3.14 8.11
CA PHE A 85 -6.49 -2.90 8.06
C PHE A 85 -7.21 -3.33 9.35
N ASP A 86 -6.67 -4.31 10.08
CA ASP A 86 -7.22 -4.71 11.39
C ASP A 86 -7.14 -3.58 12.42
N GLU A 87 -6.08 -2.75 12.39
CA GLU A 87 -5.98 -1.55 13.25
C GLU A 87 -7.09 -0.52 12.97
N TRP A 88 -7.70 -0.58 11.77
CA TRP A 88 -8.72 0.36 11.31
C TRP A 88 -10.09 -0.30 11.08
N HIS A 89 -10.30 -1.56 11.47
CA HIS A 89 -11.46 -2.37 11.05
C HIS A 89 -12.83 -1.78 11.45
N GLU A 90 -12.92 -1.02 12.53
CA GLU A 90 -14.17 -0.36 12.95
C GLU A 90 -14.54 0.85 12.07
N LYS A 91 -13.55 1.40 11.36
CA LYS A 91 -13.61 2.68 10.63
C LYS A 91 -13.44 2.51 9.12
N VAL A 92 -12.86 1.40 8.70
CA VAL A 92 -12.54 1.10 7.30
C VAL A 92 -13.02 -0.31 6.97
N HIS A 93 -13.92 -0.40 5.99
CA HIS A 93 -14.30 -1.69 5.40
C HIS A 93 -13.24 -2.08 4.38
N CYS A 94 -12.68 -3.28 4.49
CA CYS A 94 -11.65 -3.77 3.59
C CYS A 94 -12.02 -5.15 3.06
N GLU A 95 -11.87 -5.35 1.76
CA GLU A 95 -12.03 -6.63 1.09
C GLU A 95 -10.72 -7.02 0.41
N MET A 96 -10.34 -8.27 0.59
CA MET A 96 -9.13 -8.85 0.02
C MET A 96 -9.50 -10.08 -0.79
N MET A 97 -9.18 -10.07 -2.08
CA MET A 97 -9.46 -11.19 -2.98
C MET A 97 -8.17 -11.68 -3.61
N LYS A 98 -7.92 -12.99 -3.51
CA LYS A 98 -6.81 -13.63 -4.22
C LYS A 98 -7.11 -13.63 -5.71
N ILE A 99 -6.16 -13.12 -6.49
CA ILE A 99 -6.25 -13.05 -7.94
C ILE A 99 -5.04 -13.74 -8.56
N MET A 100 -5.23 -14.22 -9.78
CA MET A 100 -4.15 -14.72 -10.62
C MET A 100 -3.77 -13.61 -11.59
N MET A 101 -2.48 -13.29 -11.62
CA MET A 101 -1.89 -12.30 -12.52
C MET A 101 -0.96 -12.97 -13.50
N ASP A 102 -0.82 -12.35 -14.67
CA ASP A 102 0.19 -12.79 -15.63
C ASP A 102 1.61 -12.53 -15.08
N PRO A 103 2.60 -13.31 -15.53
CA PRO A 103 3.98 -13.16 -15.05
C PRO A 103 4.59 -11.79 -15.31
N GLU A 104 4.16 -11.06 -16.34
CA GLU A 104 4.71 -9.75 -16.66
C GLU A 104 4.23 -8.68 -15.68
N GLN A 105 2.94 -8.67 -15.36
CA GLN A 105 2.40 -7.80 -14.31
C GLN A 105 2.95 -8.17 -12.93
N MET A 106 3.13 -9.47 -12.65
CA MET A 106 3.69 -9.93 -11.38
C MET A 106 5.10 -9.38 -11.13
N ARG A 107 5.93 -9.25 -12.18
CA ARG A 107 7.27 -8.66 -12.05
C ARG A 107 7.25 -7.26 -11.44
N LYS A 108 6.22 -6.45 -11.70
CA LYS A 108 6.09 -5.09 -11.11
C LYS A 108 5.98 -5.10 -9.59
N LEU A 109 5.52 -6.22 -9.01
CA LEU A 109 5.37 -6.39 -7.57
C LEU A 109 6.63 -6.97 -6.91
N LEU A 110 7.59 -7.50 -7.69
CA LEU A 110 8.82 -8.14 -7.18
C LEU A 110 10.06 -7.23 -7.24
N VAL A 111 10.01 -6.14 -8.03
CA VAL A 111 11.21 -5.36 -8.42
C VAL A 111 11.75 -4.44 -7.31
N ARG A 112 10.99 -4.11 -6.26
CA ARG A 112 11.47 -3.17 -5.22
C ARG A 112 12.48 -3.77 -4.22
N GLU A 113 12.69 -5.08 -4.19
CA GLU A 113 13.69 -5.70 -3.30
C GLU A 113 15.13 -5.58 -3.81
N GLN A 114 15.35 -5.39 -5.12
CA GLN A 114 16.71 -5.40 -5.71
C GLN A 114 17.44 -4.05 -5.64
N GLU A 115 16.74 -2.90 -5.62
CA GLU A 115 17.40 -1.58 -5.62
C GLU A 115 17.86 -1.10 -4.23
N ARG A 116 17.49 -1.80 -3.15
CA ARG A 116 17.92 -1.42 -1.77
C ARG A 116 19.26 -2.00 -1.36
N ASP A 117 19.78 -3.00 -2.07
CA ASP A 117 21.06 -3.65 -1.75
C ASP A 117 22.27 -3.08 -2.54
N ASP A 118 22.01 -2.44 -3.69
CA ASP A 118 23.06 -1.85 -4.54
C ASP A 118 23.51 -0.43 -4.10
N GLY A 119 22.91 0.11 -3.02
CA GLY A 119 23.20 1.45 -2.49
C GLY A 119 24.31 1.52 -1.43
N ARG A 120 25.01 0.41 -1.15
CA ARG A 120 26.22 0.38 -0.32
C ARG A 120 27.43 -0.07 -1.14
N GLN A 121 27.95 0.83 -1.96
CA GLN A 121 29.34 0.79 -2.41
C GLN A 121 30.00 2.12 -2.08
#